data_AF-A0A9R1C4L8-F1
#
_entry.id   AF-A0A9R1C4L8-F1
#
_cell.length_a   1.000
_cell.length_b   1.000
_cell.length_c   1.000
_cell.angle_alpha   90.00
_cell.angle_beta   90.00
_cell.angle_gamma   90.00
#
_symmetry.space_group_name_H-M   'P 1'
#
loop_
_entity.id
_entity.type
_entity.pdbx_description
1 polymer ?
#
loop_
_entity_poly.entity_id
_entity_poly.type
_entity_poly.pdbx_seq_one_letter_code
_entity_poly.pdbx_strand_id
1 'polypeptide(L)'
;MYSKSGRLSVAQNVFDTMEDHDMISYTSMIAGYGMQGKGSVALRLFDQMMDSGIQPDNIIMVTVLSACSHSGLVTQGEEFFDKMTSSYGLKPQTEHYTCMVDLYARAGLLEKAEWMLNQSSFIPTPAMWAALVGACHDRGNIIIGERAARKLLDMRTENAGHYVLIANMYAAAGCWDELAVVRKLMRDLGVTKAPGLAWADLGNGFTPFLVGDRSNPLAPEIYEVLDELSEQMKNINSCSDLEMVEGFVE
;
A
#
# COMPACT_ATOMS: atom_id res chain seq x y z
N MET A 1 17.36 3.39 9.65
CA MET A 1 16.53 4.12 10.65
C MET A 1 16.02 5.44 10.08
N TYR A 2 16.90 6.29 9.55
CA TYR A 2 16.51 7.57 8.92
C TYR A 2 15.64 7.42 7.67
N SER A 3 15.99 6.52 6.74
CA SER A 3 15.21 6.28 5.51
C SER A 3 13.77 5.85 5.78
N LYS A 4 13.57 4.95 6.75
CA LYS A 4 12.23 4.48 7.17
C LYS A 4 11.40 5.57 7.85
N SER A 5 12.05 6.61 8.39
CA SER A 5 11.40 7.73 9.08
C SER A 5 11.15 8.92 8.15
N GLY A 6 11.32 8.76 6.83
CA GLY A 6 11.13 9.82 5.84
C GLY A 6 12.26 10.87 5.79
N ARG A 7 13.25 10.82 6.68
CA ARG A 7 14.39 11.77 6.76
C ARG A 7 15.50 11.38 5.78
N LEU A 8 15.19 11.41 4.48
CA LEU A 8 16.13 11.00 3.43
C LEU A 8 17.39 11.86 3.35
N SER A 9 17.32 13.16 3.64
CA SER A 9 18.50 14.03 3.65
C SER A 9 19.53 13.58 4.69
N VAL A 10 19.07 13.24 5.89
CA VAL A 10 19.93 12.70 6.96
C VAL A 10 20.48 11.33 6.58
N ALA A 11 19.64 10.47 5.99
CA ALA A 11 20.08 9.16 5.52
C ALA A 11 21.17 9.27 4.45
N GLN A 12 21.01 10.19 3.49
CA GLN A 12 21.99 10.47 2.44
C GLN A 12 23.30 11.00 3.03
N ASN A 13 23.23 11.95 3.97
CA ASN A 13 24.44 12.48 4.60
C ASN A 13 25.22 11.36 5.32
N VAL A 14 24.53 10.49 6.07
CA VAL A 14 25.18 9.34 6.71
C VAL A 14 25.81 8.44 5.65
N PHE A 15 25.07 8.10 4.60
CA PHE A 15 25.56 7.28 3.50
C PHE A 15 26.81 7.88 2.85
N ASP A 16 26.81 9.17 2.52
CA ASP A 16 27.94 9.85 1.89
C ASP A 16 29.19 9.94 2.78
N THR A 17 29.01 9.92 4.11
CA THR A 17 30.12 9.94 5.08
C THR A 17 30.69 8.57 5.44
N MET A 18 30.10 7.48 4.93
CA MET A 18 30.63 6.12 5.15
C MET A 18 31.90 5.91 4.34
N GLU A 19 32.93 5.33 4.97
CA GLU A 19 34.19 4.99 4.28
C GLU A 19 33.99 3.88 3.24
N ASP A 20 33.18 2.88 3.58
CA ASP A 20 32.81 1.76 2.70
C ASP A 20 31.29 1.56 2.70
N HIS A 21 30.73 1.28 1.52
CA HIS A 21 29.33 0.90 1.35
C HIS A 21 29.20 -0.60 1.17
N ASP A 22 28.33 -1.22 1.96
CA ASP A 22 27.96 -2.63 1.83
C ASP A 22 26.54 -2.79 1.25
N MET A 23 26.14 -4.04 1.00
CA MET A 23 24.81 -4.40 0.52
C MET A 23 23.67 -3.82 1.38
N ILE A 24 23.85 -3.76 2.70
CA ILE A 24 22.82 -3.28 3.64
C ILE A 24 22.63 -1.76 3.51
N SER A 25 23.73 -1.01 3.37
CA SER A 25 23.71 0.44 3.18
C SER A 25 23.00 0.84 1.89
N TYR A 26 23.33 0.18 0.77
CA TYR A 26 22.64 0.38 -0.52
C TYR A 26 21.18 0.00 -0.43
N THR A 27 20.85 -1.18 0.11
CA THR A 27 19.46 -1.64 0.26
C THR A 27 18.63 -0.63 1.08
N SER A 28 19.21 -0.09 2.15
CA SER A 28 18.55 0.90 3.01
C SER A 28 18.26 2.22 2.28
N MET A 29 19.18 2.68 1.42
CA MET A 29 19.00 3.89 0.63
C MET A 29 18.01 3.70 -0.52
N ILE A 30 18.12 2.59 -1.25
CA ILE A 30 17.22 2.24 -2.36
C ILE A 30 15.79 2.09 -1.86
N ALA A 31 15.58 1.40 -0.73
CA ALA A 31 14.27 1.29 -0.09
C ALA A 31 13.71 2.67 0.30
N GLY A 32 14.56 3.53 0.87
CA GLY A 32 14.20 4.88 1.27
C GLY A 32 13.70 5.74 0.10
N TYR A 33 14.49 5.80 -0.97
CA TYR A 33 14.11 6.54 -2.17
C TYR A 33 12.88 5.93 -2.86
N GLY A 34 12.80 4.59 -2.90
CA GLY A 34 11.65 3.87 -3.44
C GLY A 34 10.33 4.22 -2.74
N MET A 35 10.31 4.22 -1.40
CA MET A 35 9.11 4.58 -0.62
C MET A 35 8.64 6.03 -0.84
N GLN A 36 9.52 6.93 -1.28
CA GLN A 36 9.18 8.31 -1.63
C GLN A 36 8.81 8.50 -3.11
N GLY A 37 8.66 7.41 -3.89
CA GLY A 37 8.39 7.49 -5.33
C GLY A 37 9.57 8.03 -6.14
N LYS A 38 10.78 8.05 -5.57
CA LYS A 38 12.02 8.51 -6.23
C LYS A 38 12.75 7.34 -6.88
N GLY A 39 12.02 6.53 -7.65
CA GLY A 39 12.53 5.29 -8.26
C GLY A 39 13.76 5.48 -9.13
N SER A 40 13.84 6.56 -9.91
CA SER A 40 15.02 6.85 -10.73
C SER A 40 16.30 7.04 -9.91
N VAL A 41 16.19 7.62 -8.71
CA VAL A 41 17.32 7.75 -7.77
C VAL A 41 17.68 6.39 -7.21
N ALA A 42 16.67 5.59 -6.83
CA ALA A 42 16.86 4.24 -6.32
C ALA A 42 17.56 3.33 -7.35
N LEU A 43 17.21 3.43 -8.63
CA LEU A 43 17.85 2.65 -9.70
C LEU A 43 19.31 3.06 -9.93
N ARG A 44 19.63 4.37 -9.88
CA ARG A 44 21.04 4.83 -9.97
C ARG A 44 21.88 4.33 -8.80
N LEU A 45 21.32 4.26 -7.60
CA LEU A 45 22.00 3.68 -6.44
C LEU A 45 22.23 2.18 -6.61
N PHE A 46 21.29 1.46 -7.25
CA PHE A 46 21.50 0.06 -7.60
C PHE A 46 22.63 -0.10 -8.62
N ASP A 47 22.69 0.75 -9.66
CA ASP A 47 23.78 0.73 -10.63
C ASP A 47 25.14 1.00 -9.95
N GLN A 48 25.21 1.96 -9.02
CA GLN A 48 26.41 2.22 -8.20
C GLN A 48 26.82 1.02 -7.33
N MET A 49 25.85 0.32 -6.75
CA MET A 49 26.10 -0.92 -6.00
C MET A 49 26.76 -1.98 -6.90
N MET A 50 26.24 -2.15 -8.12
CA MET A 50 26.78 -3.10 -9.10
C MET A 50 28.18 -2.70 -9.56
N ASP A 51 28.42 -1.41 -9.82
CA ASP A 51 29.74 -0.86 -10.20
C ASP A 51 30.78 -1.05 -9.08
N SER A 52 30.32 -1.09 -7.83
CA SER A 52 31.15 -1.39 -6.65
C SER A 52 31.47 -2.90 -6.50
N GLY A 53 31.02 -3.75 -7.44
CA GLY A 53 31.25 -5.18 -7.45
C GLY A 53 30.37 -5.99 -6.48
N ILE A 54 29.39 -5.35 -5.84
CA ILE A 54 28.49 -6.00 -4.89
C ILE A 54 27.42 -6.76 -5.67
N GLN A 55 27.40 -8.09 -5.51
CA GLN A 55 26.42 -8.95 -6.19
C GLN A 55 25.03 -8.81 -5.57
N PRO A 56 23.95 -8.77 -6.37
CA PRO A 56 22.61 -8.65 -5.84
C PRO A 56 22.12 -9.95 -5.22
N ASP A 57 21.29 -9.85 -4.18
CA ASP A 57 20.55 -10.94 -3.57
C ASP A 57 19.02 -10.76 -3.75
N ASN A 58 18.23 -11.69 -3.23
CA ASN A 58 16.77 -11.59 -3.31
C ASN A 58 16.22 -10.34 -2.60
N ILE A 59 16.87 -9.88 -1.52
CA ILE A 59 16.38 -8.75 -0.72
C ILE A 59 16.50 -7.45 -1.51
N ILE A 60 17.66 -7.22 -2.14
CA ILE A 60 17.85 -6.02 -2.95
C ILE A 60 16.96 -6.04 -4.19
N MET A 61 16.75 -7.21 -4.82
CA MET A 61 15.85 -7.31 -5.98
C MET A 61 14.40 -6.98 -5.61
N VAL A 62 13.89 -7.47 -4.47
CA VAL A 62 12.57 -7.04 -3.94
C VAL A 62 12.55 -5.52 -3.72
N THR A 63 13.62 -4.95 -3.18
CA THR A 63 13.70 -3.52 -2.89
C THR A 63 13.67 -2.67 -4.16
N VAL A 64 14.40 -3.08 -5.20
CA VAL A 64 14.41 -2.42 -6.52
C VAL A 64 13.04 -2.51 -7.18
N LEU A 65 12.44 -3.70 -7.23
CA LEU A 65 11.11 -3.90 -7.80
C LEU A 65 10.03 -3.08 -7.07
N SER A 66 10.14 -3.00 -5.74
CA SER A 66 9.25 -2.16 -4.92
C SER A 66 9.44 -0.68 -5.25
N ALA A 67 10.68 -0.20 -5.44
CA ALA A 67 10.94 1.17 -5.87
C ALA A 67 10.34 1.48 -7.25
N CYS A 68 10.41 0.52 -8.18
CA CYS A 68 9.73 0.62 -9.47
C CYS A 68 8.21 0.72 -9.30
N SER A 69 7.61 -0.13 -8.45
CA SER A 69 6.17 -0.10 -8.14
C SER A 69 5.69 1.26 -7.65
N HIS A 70 6.38 1.81 -6.63
CA HIS A 70 6.02 3.10 -6.02
C HIS A 70 6.19 4.28 -6.99
N SER A 71 6.97 4.12 -8.05
CA SER A 71 7.29 5.18 -9.01
C SER A 71 6.64 4.97 -10.38
N GLY A 72 5.83 3.91 -10.55
CA GLY A 72 5.19 3.57 -11.82
C GLY A 72 6.18 3.20 -12.94
N LEU A 73 7.39 2.77 -12.61
CA LEU A 73 8.45 2.42 -13.58
C LEU A 73 8.24 0.99 -14.11
N VAL A 74 7.19 0.79 -14.90
CA VAL A 74 6.76 -0.55 -15.37
C VAL A 74 7.85 -1.23 -16.18
N THR A 75 8.40 -0.54 -17.20
CA THR A 75 9.42 -1.11 -18.09
C THR A 75 10.66 -1.54 -17.32
N GLN A 76 11.17 -0.68 -16.42
CA GLN A 76 12.32 -1.01 -15.60
C GLN A 76 12.02 -2.15 -14.63
N GLY A 77 10.83 -2.19 -14.02
CA GLY A 77 10.40 -3.30 -13.17
C GLY A 77 10.42 -4.65 -13.91
N GLU A 78 9.88 -4.69 -15.13
CA GLU A 78 9.91 -5.88 -16.00
C GLU A 78 11.36 -6.28 -16.35
N GLU A 79 12.20 -5.32 -16.75
CA GLU A 79 13.61 -5.57 -17.05
C GLU A 79 14.39 -6.13 -15.85
N PHE A 80 14.20 -5.59 -14.65
CA PHE A 80 14.86 -6.08 -13.45
C PHE A 80 14.36 -7.47 -13.03
N PHE A 81 13.06 -7.73 -13.18
CA PHE A 81 12.49 -9.05 -12.91
C PHE A 81 13.07 -10.12 -13.84
N ASP A 82 13.26 -9.80 -15.12
CA ASP A 82 13.89 -10.70 -16.10
C ASP A 82 15.40 -10.86 -15.86
N LYS A 83 16.11 -9.76 -15.58
CA LYS A 83 17.55 -9.76 -15.23
C LYS A 83 17.86 -10.58 -13.98
N MET A 84 16.94 -10.61 -13.03
CA MET A 84 17.05 -11.43 -11.82
C MET A 84 17.42 -12.88 -12.14
N THR A 85 16.70 -13.50 -13.07
CA THR A 85 16.96 -14.89 -13.47
C THR A 85 18.08 -14.98 -14.50
N SER A 86 18.03 -14.14 -15.53
CA SER A 86 18.91 -14.25 -16.71
C SER A 86 20.35 -13.80 -16.46
N SER A 87 20.55 -12.79 -15.61
CA SER A 87 21.84 -12.14 -15.38
C SER A 87 22.39 -12.43 -13.98
N TYR A 88 21.52 -12.50 -12.96
CA TYR A 88 21.94 -12.68 -11.57
C TYR A 88 21.76 -14.10 -11.03
N GLY A 89 21.10 -14.99 -11.78
CA GLY A 89 20.88 -16.38 -11.36
C GLY A 89 19.96 -16.53 -10.14
N LEU A 90 19.18 -15.50 -9.82
CA LEU A 90 18.26 -15.47 -8.69
C LEU A 90 16.88 -15.96 -9.15
N LYS A 91 16.33 -16.96 -8.45
CA LYS A 91 15.01 -17.50 -8.74
C LYS A 91 13.92 -16.62 -8.12
N PRO A 92 12.90 -16.19 -8.87
CA PRO A 92 11.78 -15.43 -8.32
C PRO A 92 11.09 -16.15 -7.14
N GLN A 93 10.93 -15.41 -6.05
CA GLN A 93 10.16 -15.80 -4.86
C GLN A 93 8.85 -14.99 -4.76
N THR A 94 7.95 -15.39 -3.85
CA THR A 94 6.63 -14.77 -3.66
C THR A 94 6.67 -13.25 -3.48
N GLU A 95 7.71 -12.73 -2.81
CA GLU A 95 7.92 -11.31 -2.55
C GLU A 95 8.18 -10.53 -3.86
N HIS A 96 8.89 -11.13 -4.80
CA HIS A 96 9.16 -10.53 -6.12
C HIS A 96 7.88 -10.45 -6.94
N TYR A 97 7.08 -11.52 -6.96
CA TYR A 97 5.76 -11.51 -7.60
C TYR A 97 4.82 -10.50 -6.95
N THR A 98 4.92 -10.31 -5.63
CA THR A 98 4.12 -9.30 -4.92
C THR A 98 4.43 -7.91 -5.44
N CYS A 99 5.71 -7.59 -5.62
CA CYS A 99 6.13 -6.29 -6.15
C CYS A 99 5.66 -6.09 -7.60
N MET A 100 5.72 -7.13 -8.44
CA MET A 100 5.27 -7.03 -9.84
C MET A 100 3.75 -6.85 -9.95
N VAL A 101 2.97 -7.56 -9.14
CA VAL A 101 1.51 -7.40 -9.11
C VAL A 101 1.14 -6.00 -8.60
N ASP A 102 1.79 -5.51 -7.54
CA ASP A 102 1.59 -4.15 -7.03
C ASP A 102 1.95 -3.09 -8.09
N LEU A 103 3.07 -3.28 -8.81
CA LEU A 103 3.49 -2.41 -9.92
C LEU A 103 2.43 -2.33 -11.02
N TYR A 104 1.93 -3.46 -11.49
CA TYR A 104 0.89 -3.49 -12.52
C TYR A 104 -0.44 -2.92 -12.03
N ALA A 105 -0.85 -3.26 -10.80
CA ALA A 105 -2.07 -2.76 -10.20
C ALA A 105 -2.06 -1.22 -10.09
N ARG A 106 -1.00 -0.63 -9.53
CA ARG A 106 -0.86 0.83 -9.41
C ARG A 106 -0.80 1.53 -10.78
N ALA A 107 -0.10 0.93 -11.74
CA ALA A 107 -0.04 1.43 -13.11
C ALA A 107 -1.38 1.29 -13.88
N GLY A 108 -2.38 0.61 -13.31
CA GLY A 108 -3.67 0.36 -13.98
C GLY A 108 -3.61 -0.71 -15.07
N LEU A 109 -2.55 -1.52 -15.11
CA LEU A 109 -2.37 -2.63 -16.06
C LEU A 109 -3.02 -3.90 -15.49
N LEU A 110 -4.34 -3.83 -15.29
CA LEU A 110 -5.11 -4.82 -14.53
C LEU A 110 -5.06 -6.22 -15.16
N GLU A 111 -5.07 -6.31 -16.49
CA GLU A 111 -4.98 -7.56 -17.23
C GLU A 111 -3.62 -8.24 -17.02
N LYS A 112 -2.52 -7.48 -16.99
CA LYS A 112 -1.18 -8.00 -16.69
C LYS A 112 -1.10 -8.50 -15.24
N ALA A 113 -1.65 -7.74 -14.29
CA ALA A 113 -1.70 -8.12 -12.89
C ALA A 113 -2.48 -9.43 -12.68
N GLU A 114 -3.67 -9.53 -13.27
CA GLU A 114 -4.50 -10.74 -13.21
C GLU A 114 -3.81 -11.93 -13.89
N TRP A 115 -3.22 -11.72 -15.06
CA TRP A 115 -2.50 -12.78 -15.77
C TRP A 115 -1.35 -13.34 -14.91
N MET A 116 -0.57 -12.47 -14.27
CA MET A 116 0.52 -12.89 -13.40
C MET A 116 0.00 -13.70 -12.20
N LEU A 117 -1.10 -13.27 -11.57
CA LEU A 117 -1.70 -14.00 -10.44
C LEU A 117 -2.26 -15.38 -10.81
N ASN A 118 -2.62 -15.59 -12.07
CA ASN A 118 -3.14 -16.87 -12.53
C ASN A 118 -2.04 -17.84 -13.01
N GLN A 119 -0.77 -17.45 -12.95
CA GLN A 119 0.34 -18.37 -13.28
C GLN A 119 0.50 -19.47 -12.23
N SER A 120 0.91 -20.66 -12.67
CA SER A 120 1.14 -21.82 -11.80
C SER A 120 2.53 -21.84 -11.12
N SER A 121 3.36 -20.83 -11.38
CA SER A 121 4.75 -20.73 -10.91
C SER A 121 4.86 -20.37 -9.42
N PHE A 122 3.82 -19.80 -8.83
CA PHE A 122 3.76 -19.42 -7.41
C PHE A 122 2.32 -19.50 -6.88
N ILE A 123 2.17 -19.41 -5.56
CA ILE A 123 0.87 -19.34 -4.90
C ILE A 123 0.61 -17.86 -4.54
N PRO A 124 -0.39 -17.21 -5.15
CA PRO A 124 -0.72 -15.84 -4.81
C PRO A 124 -1.13 -15.66 -3.35
N THR A 125 -0.63 -14.60 -2.71
CA THR A 125 -1.04 -14.25 -1.35
C THR A 125 -2.34 -13.45 -1.35
N PRO A 126 -3.09 -13.41 -0.23
CA PRO A 126 -4.29 -12.58 -0.15
C PRO A 126 -4.02 -11.10 -0.41
N ALA A 127 -2.85 -10.60 0.00
CA ALA A 127 -2.46 -9.21 -0.19
C ALA A 127 -2.33 -8.85 -1.69
N MET A 128 -1.88 -9.78 -2.54
CA MET A 128 -1.79 -9.53 -3.98
C MET A 128 -3.17 -9.42 -4.63
N TRP A 129 -4.11 -10.30 -4.26
CA TRP A 129 -5.50 -10.18 -4.73
C TRP A 129 -6.16 -8.91 -4.22
N ALA A 130 -5.90 -8.52 -2.97
CA ALA A 130 -6.37 -7.26 -2.41
C ALA A 130 -5.83 -6.05 -3.19
N ALA A 131 -4.54 -6.06 -3.57
CA ALA A 131 -3.97 -5.00 -4.41
C ALA A 131 -4.68 -4.90 -5.76
N LEU A 132 -4.99 -6.04 -6.41
CA LEU A 132 -5.73 -6.04 -7.67
C LEU A 132 -7.18 -5.54 -7.50
N VAL A 133 -7.89 -5.96 -6.44
CA VAL A 133 -9.24 -5.46 -6.12
C VAL A 133 -9.23 -3.96 -5.89
N GLY A 134 -8.24 -3.44 -5.14
CA GLY A 134 -8.09 -2.00 -4.91
C GLY A 134 -7.88 -1.22 -6.20
N ALA A 135 -6.98 -1.68 -7.07
CA ALA A 135 -6.79 -1.07 -8.37
C ALA A 135 -8.03 -1.16 -9.27
N CYS A 136 -8.80 -2.25 -9.21
CA CYS A 136 -10.06 -2.39 -9.95
C CYS A 136 -11.12 -1.42 -9.43
N HIS A 137 -11.21 -1.22 -8.12
CA HIS A 137 -12.06 -0.19 -7.50
C HIS A 137 -11.70 1.21 -8.02
N ASP A 138 -10.42 1.59 -7.94
CA ASP A 138 -9.96 2.93 -8.31
C ASP A 138 -10.14 3.24 -9.80
N ARG A 139 -10.08 2.20 -10.64
CA ARG A 139 -10.23 2.31 -12.11
C ARG A 139 -11.63 1.97 -12.61
N GLY A 140 -12.56 1.59 -11.73
CA GLY A 140 -13.93 1.18 -12.09
C GLY A 140 -14.04 -0.11 -12.91
N ASN A 141 -13.00 -0.97 -12.94
CA ASN A 141 -13.03 -2.23 -13.69
C ASN A 141 -13.65 -3.36 -12.84
N ILE A 142 -14.98 -3.38 -12.79
CA ILE A 142 -15.71 -4.37 -11.99
C ILE A 142 -15.52 -5.81 -12.48
N ILE A 143 -15.24 -6.01 -13.78
CA ILE A 143 -15.13 -7.34 -14.39
C ILE A 143 -13.91 -8.11 -13.86
N ILE A 144 -12.73 -7.48 -13.86
CA ILE A 144 -11.51 -8.07 -13.25
C ILE A 144 -11.65 -8.05 -11.72
N GLY A 145 -12.21 -6.97 -11.18
CA GLY A 145 -12.44 -6.81 -9.75
C GLY A 145 -13.25 -7.95 -9.14
N GLU A 146 -14.34 -8.39 -9.79
CA GLU A 146 -15.18 -9.50 -9.33
C GLU A 146 -14.42 -10.84 -9.31
N ARG A 147 -13.61 -11.12 -10.35
CA ARG A 147 -12.79 -12.34 -10.40
C ARG A 147 -11.74 -12.36 -9.29
N ALA A 148 -11.06 -11.23 -9.07
CA ALA A 148 -10.09 -11.06 -8.01
C ALA A 148 -10.74 -11.16 -6.62
N ALA A 149 -11.89 -10.52 -6.43
CA ALA A 149 -12.67 -10.56 -5.19
C ALA A 149 -13.09 -11.99 -4.85
N ARG A 150 -13.59 -12.77 -5.82
CA ARG A 150 -13.95 -14.17 -5.60
C ARG A 150 -12.77 -14.99 -5.10
N LYS A 151 -11.61 -14.87 -5.76
CA LYS A 151 -10.37 -15.53 -5.34
C LYS A 151 -9.96 -15.15 -3.92
N LEU A 152 -10.07 -13.87 -3.56
CA LEU A 152 -9.74 -13.39 -2.22
C LEU A 152 -10.72 -13.89 -1.14
N LEU A 153 -12.03 -13.93 -1.44
CA LEU A 153 -13.04 -14.44 -0.52
C LEU A 153 -12.90 -15.95 -0.29
N ASP A 154 -12.54 -16.70 -1.33
CA ASP A 154 -12.29 -18.15 -1.25
C ASP A 154 -11.13 -18.48 -0.29
N MET A 155 -10.19 -17.56 -0.09
CA MET A 155 -9.07 -17.72 0.85
C MET A 155 -9.48 -17.56 2.33
N ARG A 156 -10.70 -17.07 2.63
CA ARG A 156 -11.27 -16.93 3.98
C ARG A 156 -10.31 -16.31 5.00
N THR A 157 -9.73 -15.17 4.66
CA THR A 157 -8.77 -14.48 5.54
C THR A 157 -9.42 -13.90 6.78
N GLU A 158 -8.69 -13.79 7.90
CA GLU A 158 -9.19 -13.08 9.10
C GLU A 158 -9.11 -11.55 8.99
N ASN A 159 -8.48 -11.03 7.93
CA ASN A 159 -8.30 -9.60 7.74
C ASN A 159 -9.60 -8.93 7.26
N ALA A 160 -10.26 -8.22 8.17
CA ALA A 160 -11.48 -7.45 7.88
C ALA A 160 -11.30 -6.43 6.74
N GLY A 161 -10.08 -5.90 6.55
CA GLY A 161 -9.75 -4.97 5.50
C GLY A 161 -10.02 -5.52 4.10
N HIS A 162 -9.79 -6.82 3.86
CA HIS A 162 -10.05 -7.44 2.55
C HIS A 162 -11.53 -7.43 2.19
N TYR A 163 -12.40 -7.78 3.13
CA TYR A 163 -13.84 -7.78 2.90
C TYR A 163 -14.40 -6.37 2.75
N VAL A 164 -13.91 -5.42 3.55
CA VAL A 164 -14.29 -4.00 3.44
C VAL A 164 -13.88 -3.46 2.07
N LEU A 165 -12.68 -3.79 1.58
CA LEU A 165 -12.22 -3.40 0.26
C LEU A 165 -13.13 -3.92 -0.86
N ILE A 166 -13.48 -5.21 -0.82
CA ILE A 166 -14.38 -5.82 -1.79
C ILE A 166 -15.78 -5.20 -1.69
N ALA A 167 -16.30 -4.98 -0.48
CA ALA A 167 -17.60 -4.36 -0.29
C ALA A 167 -17.63 -2.92 -0.84
N ASN A 168 -16.55 -2.16 -0.67
CA ASN A 168 -16.42 -0.81 -1.23
C ASN A 168 -16.37 -0.84 -2.77
N MET A 169 -15.65 -1.79 -3.36
CA MET A 169 -15.65 -2.01 -4.81
C MET A 169 -17.08 -2.25 -5.35
N TYR A 170 -17.84 -3.15 -4.73
CA TYR A 170 -19.22 -3.40 -5.13
C TYR A 170 -20.14 -2.19 -4.89
N ALA A 171 -19.96 -1.47 -3.77
CA ALA A 171 -20.72 -0.25 -3.50
C ALA A 171 -20.51 0.80 -4.60
N ALA A 172 -19.25 1.04 -4.98
CA ALA A 172 -18.88 1.98 -6.03
C ALA A 172 -19.46 1.60 -7.41
N ALA A 173 -19.61 0.30 -7.67
CA ALA A 173 -20.23 -0.22 -8.90
C ALA A 173 -21.78 -0.30 -8.83
N GLY A 174 -22.40 -0.01 -7.68
CA GLY A 174 -23.85 -0.15 -7.48
C GLY A 174 -24.34 -1.61 -7.32
N CYS A 175 -23.43 -2.55 -7.11
CA CYS A 175 -23.68 -3.98 -6.95
C CYS A 175 -24.07 -4.33 -5.50
N TRP A 176 -25.28 -3.94 -5.10
CA TRP A 176 -25.73 -4.06 -3.70
C TRP A 176 -25.95 -5.51 -3.24
N ASP A 177 -26.30 -6.41 -4.15
CA ASP A 177 -26.54 -7.82 -3.84
C ASP A 177 -25.23 -8.54 -3.49
N GLU A 178 -24.19 -8.37 -4.30
CA GLU A 178 -22.85 -8.91 -4.04
C GLU A 178 -22.26 -8.32 -2.77
N LEU A 179 -22.42 -7.01 -2.55
CA LEU A 179 -22.02 -6.36 -1.30
C LEU A 179 -22.71 -6.99 -0.08
N ALA A 180 -24.01 -7.28 -0.17
CA ALA A 180 -24.75 -7.93 0.90
C ALA A 180 -24.21 -9.34 1.19
N VAL A 181 -23.81 -10.09 0.15
CA VAL A 181 -23.15 -11.40 0.28
C VAL A 181 -21.82 -11.27 1.02
N VAL A 182 -20.98 -10.30 0.67
CA VAL A 182 -19.68 -10.08 1.35
C VAL A 182 -19.88 -9.74 2.82
N ARG A 183 -20.82 -8.84 3.14
CA ARG A 183 -21.14 -8.49 4.54
C ARG A 183 -21.70 -9.66 5.33
N LYS A 184 -22.51 -10.53 4.69
CA LYS A 184 -22.98 -11.76 5.31
C LYS A 184 -21.82 -12.69 5.63
N LEU A 185 -20.92 -12.90 4.67
CA LEU A 185 -19.74 -13.75 4.87
C LEU A 185 -18.84 -13.25 6.00
N MET A 186 -18.64 -11.93 6.12
CA MET A 186 -17.91 -11.35 7.26
C MET A 186 -18.52 -11.75 8.60
N ARG A 187 -19.86 -11.64 8.73
CA ARG A 187 -20.58 -12.04 9.95
C ARG A 187 -20.47 -13.52 10.22
N ASP A 188 -20.64 -14.36 9.19
CA ASP A 188 -20.60 -15.81 9.31
C ASP A 188 -19.19 -16.31 9.72
N LEU A 189 -18.13 -15.59 9.33
CA LEU A 189 -16.75 -15.85 9.73
C LEU A 189 -16.34 -15.18 11.05
N GLY A 190 -17.21 -14.36 11.66
CA GLY A 190 -16.87 -13.59 12.86
C GLY A 190 -15.84 -12.48 12.62
N VAL A 191 -15.57 -12.13 11.36
CA VAL A 191 -14.61 -11.09 11.00
C VAL A 191 -15.26 -9.72 11.20
N THR A 192 -14.72 -8.97 12.16
CA THR A 192 -15.21 -7.62 12.48
C THR A 192 -14.17 -6.58 12.10
N LYS A 193 -14.64 -5.46 11.53
CA LYS A 193 -13.78 -4.30 11.32
C LYS A 193 -13.44 -3.72 12.69
N ALA A 194 -12.16 -3.64 13.03
CA ALA A 194 -11.73 -2.94 14.23
C ALA A 194 -12.25 -1.48 14.16
N PRO A 195 -12.94 -1.00 15.21
CA PRO A 195 -13.38 0.39 15.25
C PRO A 195 -12.16 1.32 15.14
N GLY A 196 -12.34 2.46 14.48
CA GLY A 196 -11.29 3.47 14.43
C GLY A 196 -10.94 3.93 15.84
N LEU A 197 -9.65 4.04 16.13
CA LEU A 197 -9.13 4.52 17.41
C LEU A 197 -8.36 5.81 17.14
N ALA A 198 -8.74 6.88 17.81
CA ALA A 198 -7.97 8.11 17.87
C ALA A 198 -7.50 8.35 19.31
N TRP A 199 -6.39 9.06 19.47
CA TRP A 199 -5.92 9.52 20.78
C TRP A 199 -6.03 11.04 20.82
N ALA A 200 -6.68 11.56 21.85
CA ALA A 200 -6.76 12.99 22.10
C ALA A 200 -5.90 13.34 23.32
N ASP A 201 -5.06 14.35 23.18
CA ASP A 201 -4.37 14.99 24.31
C ASP A 201 -5.28 16.10 24.86
N LEU A 202 -5.75 15.93 26.09
CA LEU A 202 -6.65 16.88 26.75
C LEU A 202 -5.90 17.74 27.79
N GLY A 203 -4.56 17.78 27.74
CA GLY A 203 -3.71 18.52 28.68
C GLY A 203 -3.54 17.82 30.04
N ASN A 204 -4.27 16.74 30.30
CA ASN A 204 -4.11 15.85 31.46
C ASN A 204 -3.69 14.42 31.07
N GLY A 205 -3.28 14.21 29.82
CA GLY A 205 -2.86 12.93 29.27
C GLY A 205 -3.58 12.56 27.98
N PHE A 206 -3.19 11.43 27.42
CA PHE A 206 -3.80 10.87 26.21
C PHE A 206 -5.00 10.00 26.57
N THR A 207 -6.18 10.39 26.12
CA THR A 207 -7.40 9.57 26.23
C THR A 207 -7.70 8.91 24.88
N PRO A 208 -7.93 7.59 24.84
CA PRO A 208 -8.36 6.92 23.63
C PRO A 208 -9.83 7.22 23.34
N PHE A 209 -10.16 7.37 22.07
CA PHE A 209 -11.52 7.47 21.57
C PHE A 209 -11.74 6.39 20.51
N LEU A 210 -12.67 5.48 20.79
CA LEU A 210 -13.09 4.47 19.81
C LEU A 210 -14.33 4.99 19.05
N VAL A 211 -14.38 4.77 17.75
CA VAL A 211 -15.58 5.04 16.94
C VAL A 211 -16.76 4.25 17.52
N GLY A 212 -17.77 4.97 18.00
CA GLY A 212 -18.97 4.41 18.63
C GLY A 212 -18.91 4.32 20.16
N ASP A 213 -17.80 4.71 20.77
CA ASP A 213 -17.64 4.74 22.22
C ASP A 213 -18.45 5.89 22.84
N ARG A 214 -19.36 5.54 23.74
CA ARG A 214 -20.18 6.48 24.52
C ARG A 214 -19.90 6.39 26.02
N SER A 215 -18.82 5.72 26.41
CA SER A 215 -18.42 5.58 27.83
C SER A 215 -17.83 6.87 28.40
N ASN A 216 -17.37 7.79 27.55
CA ASN A 216 -16.87 9.09 27.96
C ASN A 216 -18.02 9.97 28.49
N PRO A 217 -17.90 10.59 29.68
CA PRO A 217 -18.91 11.52 30.19
C PRO A 217 -19.23 12.69 29.25
N LEU A 218 -18.26 13.11 28.42
CA LEU A 218 -18.40 14.16 27.41
C LEU A 218 -18.87 13.64 26.04
N ALA A 219 -19.25 12.36 25.95
CA ALA A 219 -19.69 11.78 24.69
C ALA A 219 -20.85 12.57 24.03
N PRO A 220 -21.87 13.06 24.76
CA PRO A 220 -22.93 13.87 24.15
C PRO A 220 -22.40 15.11 23.43
N GLU A 221 -21.53 15.91 24.09
CA GLU A 221 -20.98 17.12 23.49
C GLU A 221 -20.02 16.80 22.33
N ILE A 222 -19.22 15.74 22.45
CA ILE A 222 -18.30 15.29 21.38
C ILE A 222 -19.10 14.88 20.14
N TYR A 223 -20.17 14.10 20.30
CA TYR A 223 -21.00 13.68 19.18
C TYR A 223 -21.79 14.83 18.55
N GLU A 224 -22.23 15.81 19.34
CA GLU A 224 -22.86 17.03 18.83
C GLU A 224 -21.89 17.82 17.93
N VAL A 225 -20.65 18.04 18.39
CA VAL A 225 -19.60 18.69 17.58
C VAL A 225 -19.25 17.86 16.34
N LEU A 226 -19.14 16.54 16.46
CA LEU A 226 -18.88 15.66 15.32
C LEU A 226 -19.99 15.70 14.27
N ASP A 227 -21.25 15.76 14.69
CA ASP A 227 -22.41 15.88 13.81
C ASP A 227 -22.41 17.23 13.08
N GLU A 228 -22.13 18.33 13.80
CA GLU A 228 -21.95 19.66 13.20
C GLU A 228 -20.82 19.67 12.16
N LEU A 229 -19.64 19.14 12.50
CA LEU A 229 -18.51 19.04 11.57
C LEU A 229 -18.85 18.15 10.37
N SER A 230 -19.60 17.07 10.57
CA SER A 230 -20.03 16.18 9.49
C SER A 230 -20.98 16.88 8.52
N GLU A 231 -21.90 17.70 9.03
CA GLU A 231 -22.77 18.55 8.19
C GLU A 231 -21.96 19.61 7.44
N GLN A 232 -21.00 20.26 8.10
CA GLN A 232 -20.09 21.20 7.42
C GLN A 232 -19.29 20.52 6.30
N MET A 233 -18.73 19.33 6.54
CA MET A 233 -17.99 18.57 5.52
C MET A 233 -18.86 18.16 4.33
N LYS A 234 -20.13 17.78 4.57
CA LYS A 234 -21.08 17.50 3.47
C LYS A 234 -21.35 18.73 2.61
N ASN A 235 -21.41 19.91 3.23
CA ASN A 235 -21.64 21.17 2.54
C ASN A 235 -20.39 21.66 1.77
N ILE A 236 -19.18 21.31 2.23
CA ILE A 236 -17.91 21.68 1.58
C ILE A 236 -17.67 20.90 0.27
N ASN A 237 -18.31 19.74 0.06
CA ASN A 237 -18.24 18.98 -1.21
C ASN A 237 -18.90 19.69 -2.41
N SER A 238 -19.31 20.95 -2.28
CA SER A 238 -19.77 21.80 -3.38
C SER A 238 -18.73 22.81 -3.89
N CYS A 239 -17.51 22.87 -3.34
CA CYS A 239 -16.50 23.84 -3.77
C CYS A 239 -15.16 23.19 -4.16
N SER A 240 -14.79 23.41 -5.42
CA SER A 240 -13.64 22.86 -6.14
C SER A 240 -12.30 23.57 -5.84
N ASP A 241 -12.02 23.99 -4.62
CA ASP A 241 -10.76 24.65 -4.29
C ASP A 241 -10.31 24.31 -2.86
N LEU A 242 -9.49 23.28 -2.71
CA LEU A 242 -8.64 23.09 -1.54
C LEU A 242 -7.20 23.38 -1.98
N GLU A 243 -6.82 24.66 -1.94
CA GLU A 243 -5.42 25.03 -1.76
C GLU A 243 -4.93 24.37 -0.47
N MET A 244 -3.93 23.50 -0.61
CA MET A 244 -3.23 22.92 0.53
C MET A 244 -2.64 24.05 1.37
N VAL A 245 -3.12 24.17 2.61
CA VAL A 245 -2.50 25.03 3.62
C VAL A 245 -1.17 24.40 4.02
N GLU A 246 -0.11 24.75 3.30
CA GLU A 246 1.25 24.73 3.82
C GLU A 246 1.43 25.97 4.70
N GLY A 247 1.56 25.78 6.01
CA GLY A 247 1.89 26.86 6.92
C GLY A 247 1.97 26.41 8.37
N PHE A 248 3.10 26.74 9.00
CA PHE A 248 3.42 26.67 10.43
C PHE A 248 4.07 25.38 10.95
N VAL A 249 5.35 25.24 10.61
CA VAL A 249 6.39 24.97 11.62
C VAL A 249 7.55 25.94 11.34
N GLU A 250 7.58 27.07 12.05
CA GLU A 250 8.83 27.72 12.45
C GLU A 250 9.25 27.15 13.80
#